data_AF-A0A0F6IDS1-F1
#
_entry.id   AF-A0A0F6IDS1-F1
#
_cell.length_a   1.000
_cell.length_b   1.000
_cell.length_c   1.000
_cell.angle_alpha   90.00
_cell.angle_beta   90.00
_cell.angle_gamma   90.00
#
_symmetry.space_group_name_H-M   'P 1'
#
loop_
_entity.id
_entity.type
_entity.pdbx_description
1 polymer ?
#
loop_
_entity_poly.entity_id
_entity_poly.type
_entity_poly.pdbx_seq_one_letter_code
_entity_poly.pdbx_strand_id
1 'polypeptide(L)'
;MAGDGAISVYMGVQFGLAFGLAYAAATIVALPFIFFGLLQPLKVQPVLYFPIFSNDGKDLRGLLQHVPHVIPFYIRPIVIPSHPKESIERELAKSFFSSVYFNFDFLYSFQYLNSISTSKILEHTSIEEIRNDMSRFRKLFNEDFVFISEAHLKFGECKLEKISYKEIMKFEERLLSRPVYPREKEDQEETGLMEVQVEIKTYLVDFKNQKIRSFEISETERGYNDFGQRACPDPIRAGKMALKNVGLSHTRKIFPQWKKTKLNLIRNDSDPNVQKLLEEGFQYFGRGDDENHEIFLIKPEALEVWKLALAQSGNRSEGAFANIAYYYLNNGYLEEAIDWFRKAAVANPDREKFWNLRIKDILHKREQVEVYNDLNN
;
A
#
# COMPACT_ATOMS: atom_id res chain seq x y z
N MET A 1 -73.69 -44.10 3.88
CA MET A 1 -72.50 -43.29 4.20
C MET A 1 -72.21 -42.39 3.00
N ALA A 2 -72.84 -41.21 2.93
CA ALA A 2 -72.68 -40.25 1.83
C ALA A 2 -72.58 -38.81 2.36
N GLY A 3 -72.10 -38.64 3.60
CA GLY A 3 -72.03 -37.36 4.30
C GLY A 3 -70.62 -36.78 4.45
N ASP A 4 -69.56 -37.60 4.40
CA ASP A 4 -68.21 -37.14 4.79
C ASP A 4 -67.35 -36.62 3.64
N GLY A 5 -67.71 -36.92 2.38
CA GLY A 5 -66.97 -36.43 1.20
C GLY A 5 -67.21 -34.96 0.87
N ALA A 6 -68.42 -34.45 1.10
CA ALA A 6 -68.80 -33.08 0.74
C ALA A 6 -68.17 -32.03 1.67
N ILE A 7 -67.98 -32.37 2.96
CA ILE A 7 -67.38 -31.47 3.95
C ILE A 7 -65.87 -31.34 3.71
N SER A 8 -65.19 -32.43 3.31
CA SER A 8 -63.76 -32.42 2.97
C SER A 8 -63.45 -31.55 1.74
N VAL A 9 -64.29 -31.62 0.70
CA VAL A 9 -64.12 -30.79 -0.51
C VAL A 9 -64.42 -29.32 -0.23
N TYR A 10 -65.45 -29.03 0.57
CA TYR A 10 -65.80 -27.64 0.92
C TYR A 10 -64.74 -26.96 1.79
N MET A 11 -64.17 -27.68 2.78
CA MET A 11 -63.05 -27.16 3.58
C MET A 11 -61.77 -27.01 2.76
N GLY A 12 -61.48 -27.93 1.83
CA GLY A 12 -60.33 -27.82 0.92
C GLY A 12 -60.38 -26.62 -0.01
N VAL A 13 -61.57 -26.28 -0.54
CA VAL A 13 -61.77 -25.10 -1.41
C VAL A 13 -61.68 -23.80 -0.61
N GLN A 14 -62.27 -23.73 0.59
CA GLN A 14 -62.20 -22.54 1.45
C GLN A 14 -60.77 -22.23 1.92
N PHE A 15 -60.03 -23.24 2.39
CA PHE A 15 -58.63 -23.05 2.79
C PHE A 15 -57.71 -22.79 1.60
N GLY A 16 -57.96 -23.41 0.44
CA GLY A 16 -57.22 -23.15 -0.81
C GLY A 16 -57.41 -21.72 -1.32
N LEU A 17 -58.63 -21.17 -1.24
CA LEU A 17 -58.92 -19.79 -1.61
C LEU A 17 -58.30 -18.78 -0.62
N ALA A 18 -58.37 -19.08 0.69
CA ALA A 18 -57.77 -18.21 1.71
C ALA A 18 -56.24 -18.18 1.63
N PHE A 19 -55.59 -19.33 1.43
CA PHE A 19 -54.14 -19.39 1.19
C PHE A 19 -53.77 -18.76 -0.15
N GLY A 20 -54.55 -18.98 -1.21
CA GLY A 20 -54.33 -18.37 -2.52
C GLY A 20 -54.42 -16.84 -2.49
N LEU A 21 -55.40 -16.28 -1.77
CA LEU A 21 -55.56 -14.84 -1.60
C LEU A 21 -54.50 -14.24 -0.67
N ALA A 22 -54.11 -14.93 0.40
CA ALA A 22 -53.03 -14.48 1.28
C ALA A 22 -51.69 -14.48 0.54
N TYR A 23 -51.42 -15.49 -0.29
CA TYR A 23 -50.21 -15.58 -1.10
C TYR A 23 -50.23 -14.53 -2.22
N ALA A 24 -51.37 -14.33 -2.89
CA ALA A 24 -51.54 -13.29 -3.90
C ALA A 24 -51.34 -11.88 -3.31
N ALA A 25 -51.92 -11.60 -2.14
CA ALA A 25 -51.73 -10.34 -1.43
C ALA A 25 -50.28 -10.14 -0.97
N ALA A 26 -49.62 -11.19 -0.46
CA ALA A 26 -48.21 -11.15 -0.11
C ALA A 26 -47.32 -10.88 -1.33
N THR A 27 -47.61 -11.51 -2.49
CA THR A 27 -46.88 -11.22 -3.73
C THR A 27 -47.15 -9.82 -4.26
N ILE A 28 -48.38 -9.30 -4.18
CA ILE A 28 -48.73 -7.94 -4.64
C ILE A 28 -48.10 -6.87 -3.74
N VAL A 29 -47.93 -7.14 -2.45
CA VAL A 29 -47.23 -6.23 -1.53
C VAL A 29 -45.72 -6.36 -1.66
N ALA A 30 -45.17 -7.56 -1.88
CA ALA A 30 -43.73 -7.78 -2.01
C ALA A 30 -43.18 -7.38 -3.39
N LEU A 31 -43.97 -7.48 -4.47
CA LEU A 31 -43.55 -7.13 -5.82
C LEU A 31 -43.07 -5.68 -5.93
N PRO A 32 -43.76 -4.66 -5.38
CA PRO A 32 -43.27 -3.29 -5.33
C PRO A 32 -41.96 -3.17 -4.55
N PHE A 33 -41.77 -3.86 -3.42
CA PHE A 33 -40.51 -3.79 -2.67
C PHE A 33 -39.34 -4.49 -3.38
N ILE A 34 -39.62 -5.57 -4.13
CA ILE A 34 -38.64 -6.25 -4.97
C ILE A 34 -38.32 -5.38 -6.20
N PHE A 35 -39.33 -4.79 -6.84
CA PHE A 35 -39.15 -3.88 -7.98
C PHE A 35 -38.44 -2.57 -7.58
N PHE A 36 -38.83 -1.94 -6.46
CA PHE A 36 -38.17 -0.71 -5.96
C PHE A 36 -36.81 -0.99 -5.32
N GLY A 37 -36.62 -2.16 -4.71
CA GLY A 37 -35.32 -2.60 -4.18
C GLY A 37 -34.31 -2.97 -5.28
N LEU A 38 -34.78 -3.49 -6.42
CA LEU A 38 -33.95 -3.79 -7.61
C LEU A 38 -33.78 -2.58 -8.55
N LEU A 39 -34.67 -1.59 -8.50
CA LEU A 39 -34.60 -0.37 -9.33
C LEU A 39 -34.00 0.85 -8.63
N GLN A 40 -33.55 0.73 -7.37
CA GLN A 40 -32.51 1.64 -6.94
C GLN A 40 -31.24 1.17 -7.64
N PRO A 41 -30.70 1.90 -8.64
CA PRO A 41 -29.30 1.74 -8.92
C PRO A 41 -28.64 2.08 -7.59
N LEU A 42 -28.13 1.07 -6.89
CA LEU A 42 -26.96 1.23 -6.05
C LEU A 42 -25.96 1.90 -6.98
N LYS A 43 -25.96 3.24 -6.96
CA LYS A 43 -24.89 4.07 -7.48
C LYS A 43 -23.72 3.78 -6.56
N VAL A 44 -23.19 2.57 -6.63
CA VAL A 44 -21.84 2.26 -6.20
C VAL A 44 -21.01 3.08 -7.17
N GLN A 45 -20.82 4.35 -6.83
CA GLN A 45 -19.84 5.16 -7.50
C GLN A 45 -18.53 4.39 -7.29
N PRO A 46 -17.86 3.93 -8.36
CA PRO A 46 -16.65 3.17 -8.21
C PRO A 46 -15.64 4.06 -7.49
N VAL A 47 -15.35 3.72 -6.24
CA VAL A 47 -14.42 4.45 -5.38
C VAL A 47 -13.08 4.48 -6.10
N LEU A 48 -12.51 5.68 -6.25
CA LEU A 48 -11.22 5.84 -6.89
C LEU A 48 -10.11 5.38 -5.94
N TYR A 49 -9.51 4.23 -6.21
CA TYR A 49 -8.48 3.62 -5.35
C TYR A 49 -7.06 4.06 -5.72
N PHE A 50 -6.70 5.32 -5.50
CA PHE A 50 -5.34 5.79 -5.76
C PHE A 50 -4.47 5.75 -4.49
N PRO A 51 -3.14 5.59 -4.64
CA PRO A 51 -2.22 5.61 -3.51
C PRO A 51 -2.06 7.05 -2.98
N ILE A 52 -1.86 7.18 -1.67
CA ILE A 52 -1.49 8.44 -1.03
C ILE A 52 -0.09 8.25 -0.47
N PHE A 53 0.81 9.10 -0.94
CA PHE A 53 2.24 9.02 -0.64
C PHE A 53 2.63 10.14 0.31
N SER A 54 3.56 9.83 1.23
CA SER A 54 4.38 10.85 1.89
C SER A 54 5.13 11.66 0.81
N ASN A 55 5.54 12.89 1.13
CA ASN A 55 6.34 13.68 0.19
C ASN A 55 7.61 12.91 -0.23
N ASP A 56 8.27 12.28 0.74
CA ASP A 56 9.42 11.39 0.52
C ASP A 56 9.09 10.23 -0.43
N GLY A 57 7.93 9.59 -0.25
CA GLY A 57 7.48 8.50 -1.10
C GLY A 57 7.16 8.93 -2.55
N LYS A 58 6.62 10.15 -2.75
CA LYS A 58 6.39 10.70 -4.11
C LYS A 58 7.70 10.94 -4.82
N ASP A 59 8.62 11.63 -4.16
CA ASP A 59 9.95 11.94 -4.68
C ASP A 59 10.71 10.67 -5.05
N LEU A 60 10.67 9.69 -4.14
CA LEU A 60 11.33 8.42 -4.35
C LEU A 60 10.71 7.64 -5.50
N ARG A 61 9.38 7.65 -5.62
CA ARG A 61 8.68 7.03 -6.74
C ARG A 61 9.14 7.61 -8.07
N GLY A 62 9.16 8.94 -8.21
CA GLY A 62 9.64 9.59 -9.43
C GLY A 62 11.09 9.23 -9.77
N LEU A 63 11.95 9.13 -8.75
CA LEU A 63 13.34 8.74 -8.94
C LEU A 63 13.48 7.29 -9.43
N LEU A 64 12.71 6.37 -8.84
CA LEU A 64 12.85 4.93 -9.09
C LEU A 64 12.11 4.43 -10.35
N GLN A 65 11.30 5.26 -11.00
CA GLN A 65 10.53 4.90 -12.22
C GLN A 65 11.37 4.27 -13.34
N HIS A 66 12.67 4.57 -13.40
CA HIS A 66 13.60 4.09 -14.43
C HIS A 66 14.65 3.11 -13.89
N VAL A 67 14.52 2.69 -12.63
CA VAL A 67 15.50 1.86 -11.94
C VAL A 67 15.19 0.39 -12.17
N PRO A 68 16.21 -0.49 -12.30
CA PRO A 68 15.99 -1.93 -12.38
C PRO A 68 15.09 -2.44 -11.26
N HIS A 69 14.34 -3.50 -11.54
CA HIS A 69 13.45 -4.14 -10.56
C HIS A 69 14.18 -4.73 -9.35
N VAL A 70 15.51 -4.71 -9.30
CA VAL A 70 16.31 -5.15 -8.15
C VAL A 70 17.11 -3.96 -7.64
N ILE A 71 16.86 -3.53 -6.41
CA ILE A 71 17.58 -2.42 -5.79
C ILE A 71 18.45 -2.99 -4.66
N PRO A 72 19.77 -2.75 -4.67
CA PRO A 72 20.64 -3.19 -3.60
C PRO A 72 20.34 -2.46 -2.30
N PHE A 73 20.31 -3.21 -1.21
CA PHE A 73 20.05 -2.72 0.14
C PHE A 73 21.08 -3.28 1.10
N TYR A 74 21.76 -2.39 1.81
CA TYR A 74 22.76 -2.71 2.81
C TYR A 74 22.29 -2.27 4.19
N ILE A 75 22.51 -3.11 5.20
CA ILE A 75 22.26 -2.79 6.60
C ILE A 75 23.57 -2.92 7.33
N ARG A 76 24.04 -1.83 7.94
CA ARG A 76 25.24 -1.88 8.80
C ARG A 76 25.01 -2.81 10.00
N PRO A 77 26.07 -3.43 10.53
CA PRO A 77 25.97 -4.28 11.72
C PRO A 77 25.23 -3.58 12.85
N ILE A 78 24.24 -4.27 13.43
CA ILE A 78 23.43 -3.75 14.52
C ILE A 78 23.96 -4.34 15.82
N VAL A 79 24.64 -3.53 16.61
CA VAL A 79 25.33 -3.97 17.83
C VAL A 79 24.43 -3.83 19.05
N ILE A 80 24.30 -4.90 19.83
CA ILE A 80 23.79 -4.83 21.20
C ILE A 80 25.03 -4.82 22.12
N PRO A 81 25.31 -3.73 22.85
CA PRO A 81 26.54 -3.62 23.65
C PRO A 81 26.77 -4.76 24.65
N SER A 82 25.70 -5.32 25.21
CA SER A 82 25.77 -6.47 26.13
C SER A 82 26.08 -7.80 25.43
N HIS A 83 25.95 -7.88 24.11
CA HIS A 83 26.11 -9.10 23.31
C HIS A 83 26.82 -8.82 21.96
N PRO A 84 28.08 -8.36 21.96
CA PRO A 84 28.79 -7.93 20.75
C PRO A 84 29.35 -9.14 19.95
N LYS A 85 28.48 -10.02 19.48
CA LYS A 85 28.86 -11.15 18.62
C LYS A 85 28.40 -10.88 17.20
N GLU A 86 29.30 -11.03 16.23
CA GLU A 86 29.02 -10.86 14.81
C GLU A 86 27.83 -11.71 14.32
N SER A 87 27.66 -12.93 14.87
CA SER A 87 26.50 -13.77 14.56
C SER A 87 25.18 -13.14 14.97
N ILE A 88 25.14 -12.44 16.11
CA ILE A 88 23.95 -11.74 16.62
C ILE A 88 23.67 -10.50 15.78
N GLU A 89 24.70 -9.72 15.45
CA GLU A 89 24.59 -8.52 14.60
C GLU A 89 23.98 -8.86 13.23
N ARG A 90 24.46 -9.95 12.61
CA ARG A 90 23.91 -10.46 11.34
C ARG A 90 22.46 -10.93 11.48
N GLU A 91 22.09 -11.54 12.60
CA GLU A 91 20.70 -11.96 12.85
C GLU A 91 19.75 -10.78 13.03
N LEU A 92 20.18 -9.72 13.71
CA LEU A 92 19.43 -8.48 13.86
C LEU A 92 19.25 -7.78 12.51
N ALA A 93 20.32 -7.67 11.73
CA ALA A 93 20.27 -7.10 10.38
C ALA A 93 19.32 -7.89 9.46
N LYS A 94 19.32 -9.23 9.53
CA LYS A 94 18.34 -10.07 8.81
C LYS A 94 16.91 -9.83 9.28
N SER A 95 16.68 -9.64 10.58
CA SER A 95 15.35 -9.34 11.11
C SER A 95 14.82 -8.02 10.55
N PHE A 96 15.66 -6.99 10.54
CA PHE A 96 15.32 -5.71 9.91
C PHE A 96 15.13 -5.86 8.39
N PHE A 97 16.02 -6.56 7.68
CA PHE A 97 15.84 -6.78 6.24
C PHE A 97 14.54 -7.53 5.92
N SER A 98 14.09 -8.42 6.80
CA SER A 98 12.83 -9.12 6.59
C SER A 98 11.64 -8.14 6.53
N SER A 99 11.63 -7.08 7.34
CA SER A 99 10.55 -6.07 7.28
C SER A 99 10.60 -5.22 6.01
N VAL A 100 11.80 -5.05 5.43
CA VAL A 100 11.96 -4.52 4.07
C VAL A 100 11.26 -5.50 3.12
N TYR A 101 11.70 -6.75 3.04
CA TYR A 101 11.16 -7.75 2.11
C TYR A 101 9.63 -7.93 2.18
N PHE A 102 9.02 -7.96 3.37
CA PHE A 102 7.58 -8.24 3.56
C PHE A 102 6.62 -7.13 3.11
N ASN A 103 7.11 -5.92 2.82
CA ASN A 103 6.24 -4.79 2.47
C ASN A 103 6.00 -4.62 0.96
N PHE A 104 6.54 -5.49 0.09
CA PHE A 104 6.62 -5.19 -1.33
C PHE A 104 5.58 -5.90 -2.21
N ASP A 105 4.76 -5.08 -2.86
CA ASP A 105 4.01 -5.40 -4.07
C ASP A 105 4.95 -5.32 -5.29
N PHE A 106 4.99 -6.41 -6.07
CA PHE A 106 5.45 -6.68 -7.45
C PHE A 106 6.42 -5.77 -8.26
N LEU A 107 6.65 -4.51 -7.91
CA LEU A 107 7.33 -3.51 -8.74
C LEU A 107 8.84 -3.37 -8.46
N TYR A 108 9.29 -3.51 -7.20
CA TYR A 108 10.71 -3.59 -6.85
C TYR A 108 10.99 -4.77 -5.92
N SER A 109 12.16 -5.38 -6.10
CA SER A 109 12.75 -6.36 -5.21
C SER A 109 14.01 -5.76 -4.60
N PHE A 110 14.23 -5.97 -3.32
CA PHE A 110 15.45 -5.52 -2.66
C PHE A 110 16.40 -6.70 -2.54
N GLN A 111 17.64 -6.49 -2.96
CA GLN A 111 18.69 -7.48 -2.77
C GLN A 111 19.50 -7.10 -1.54
N TYR A 112 19.47 -7.96 -0.53
CA TYR A 112 20.33 -7.77 0.64
C TYR A 112 21.79 -7.96 0.25
N LEU A 113 22.57 -6.88 0.30
CA LEU A 113 24.00 -6.90 0.04
C LEU A 113 24.73 -7.48 1.24
N ASN A 114 25.01 -8.78 1.21
CA ASN A 114 25.77 -9.47 2.26
C ASN A 114 27.10 -10.05 1.76
N SER A 115 27.55 -9.68 0.55
CA SER A 115 28.82 -10.15 0.03
C SER A 115 29.97 -9.67 0.93
N ILE A 116 30.83 -10.60 1.31
CA ILE A 116 31.88 -10.39 2.33
C ILE A 116 32.81 -9.22 1.98
N SER A 117 33.08 -8.97 0.69
CA SER A 117 33.95 -7.90 0.24
C SER A 117 33.29 -6.53 0.32
N THR A 118 32.03 -6.42 -0.08
CA THR A 118 31.30 -5.14 -0.14
C THR A 118 30.82 -4.72 1.25
N SER A 119 30.39 -5.68 2.09
CA SER A 119 29.98 -5.40 3.47
C SER A 119 31.12 -4.84 4.30
N LYS A 120 32.31 -5.46 4.25
CA LYS A 120 33.50 -4.99 4.99
C LYS A 120 33.92 -3.58 4.64
N ILE A 121 33.78 -3.18 3.37
CA ILE A 121 34.07 -1.80 2.97
C ILE A 121 33.03 -0.86 3.62
N LEU A 122 31.75 -1.17 3.47
CA LEU A 122 30.66 -0.33 4.00
C LEU A 122 30.55 -0.28 5.53
N GLU A 123 31.10 -1.25 6.24
CA GLU A 123 31.21 -1.25 7.71
C GLU A 123 32.05 -0.08 8.23
N HIS A 124 33.11 0.29 7.51
CA HIS A 124 34.05 1.32 7.94
C HIS A 124 33.94 2.63 7.15
N THR A 125 33.23 2.62 6.03
CA THR A 125 33.02 3.80 5.20
C THR A 125 31.88 4.66 5.73
N SER A 126 32.15 5.94 5.99
CA SER A 126 31.13 6.92 6.36
C SER A 126 30.29 7.36 5.15
N ILE A 127 29.08 7.86 5.39
CA ILE A 127 28.25 8.43 4.30
C ILE A 127 28.93 9.63 3.62
N GLU A 128 29.72 10.40 4.37
CA GLU A 128 30.47 11.53 3.82
C GLU A 128 31.60 11.07 2.90
N GLU A 129 32.26 9.97 3.23
CA GLU A 129 33.26 9.36 2.35
C GLU A 129 32.62 8.88 1.04
N ILE A 130 31.43 8.27 1.11
CA ILE A 130 30.67 7.88 -0.09
C ILE A 130 30.32 9.11 -0.92
N ARG A 131 29.89 10.20 -0.28
CA ARG A 131 29.58 11.46 -0.95
C ARG A 131 30.78 12.03 -1.69
N ASN A 132 31.95 12.01 -1.05
CA ASN A 132 33.18 12.57 -1.59
C ASN A 132 33.77 11.74 -2.74
N ASP A 133 33.46 10.44 -2.83
CA ASP A 133 33.99 9.55 -3.88
C ASP A 133 32.91 8.66 -4.54
N MET A 134 31.80 9.28 -4.94
CA MET A 134 30.67 8.61 -5.61
C MET A 134 31.09 7.73 -6.79
N SER A 135 32.09 8.15 -7.58
CA SER A 135 32.55 7.42 -8.77
C SER A 135 33.19 6.07 -8.43
N ARG A 136 34.05 6.04 -7.40
CA ARG A 136 34.65 4.79 -6.90
C ARG A 136 33.58 3.85 -6.37
N PHE A 137 32.66 4.36 -5.55
CA PHE A 137 31.61 3.54 -4.95
C PHE A 137 30.62 3.03 -6.00
N ARG A 138 30.24 3.84 -7.00
CA ARG A 138 29.43 3.38 -8.14
C ARG A 138 30.06 2.18 -8.85
N LYS A 139 31.38 2.22 -9.09
CA LYS A 139 32.13 1.11 -9.70
C LYS A 139 32.18 -0.12 -8.78
N LEU A 140 32.32 0.10 -7.46
CA LEU A 140 32.36 -0.97 -6.47
C LEU A 140 31.03 -1.74 -6.41
N PHE A 141 29.91 -1.02 -6.41
CA PHE A 141 28.58 -1.63 -6.38
C PHE A 141 28.14 -2.14 -7.74
N ASN A 142 28.64 -1.54 -8.82
CA ASN A 142 28.16 -1.73 -10.19
C ASN A 142 26.65 -1.45 -10.33
N GLU A 143 26.18 -0.43 -9.58
CA GLU A 143 24.77 -0.09 -9.45
C GLU A 143 24.62 1.43 -9.43
N ASP A 144 23.51 1.93 -9.98
CA ASP A 144 23.24 3.37 -10.00
C ASP A 144 22.62 3.87 -8.69
N PHE A 145 22.07 2.95 -7.89
CA PHE A 145 21.39 3.24 -6.64
C PHE A 145 21.72 2.18 -5.59
N VAL A 146 21.94 2.62 -4.35
CA VAL A 146 22.07 1.72 -3.20
C VAL A 146 21.37 2.34 -2.00
N PHE A 147 20.60 1.52 -1.28
CA PHE A 147 20.14 1.87 0.05
C PHE A 147 21.14 1.42 1.11
N ILE A 148 21.46 2.30 2.05
CA ILE A 148 22.33 2.01 3.20
C ILE A 148 21.55 2.37 4.46
N SER A 149 21.34 1.42 5.34
CA SER A 149 20.62 1.64 6.59
C SER A 149 21.48 1.38 7.82
N GLU A 150 21.25 2.20 8.83
CA GLU A 150 21.84 2.16 10.14
C GLU A 150 20.69 2.04 11.15
N ALA A 151 20.84 1.18 12.15
CA ALA A 151 19.86 1.02 13.20
C ALA A 151 20.54 0.96 14.57
N HIS A 152 19.98 1.71 15.53
CA HIS A 152 20.45 1.75 16.90
C HIS A 152 19.32 1.31 17.83
N LEU A 153 19.66 0.46 18.81
CA LEU A 153 18.74 -0.08 19.79
C LEU A 153 19.11 0.40 21.19
N LYS A 154 18.14 0.95 21.91
CA LYS A 154 18.25 1.24 23.35
C LYS A 154 17.20 0.42 24.09
N PHE A 155 17.68 -0.39 25.03
CA PHE A 155 16.85 -1.30 25.80
C PHE A 155 16.46 -0.63 27.12
N GLY A 156 15.16 -0.58 27.38
CA GLY A 156 14.61 -0.14 28.66
C GLY A 156 14.67 -1.23 29.72
N GLU A 157 14.12 -0.91 30.89
CA GLU A 157 14.01 -1.86 31.98
C GLU A 157 12.95 -2.93 31.69
N CYS A 158 13.17 -4.13 32.24
CA CYS A 158 12.21 -5.21 32.21
C CYS A 158 11.04 -4.92 33.15
N LYS A 159 9.82 -5.06 32.65
CA LYS A 159 8.57 -4.83 33.39
C LYS A 159 7.69 -6.08 33.33
N LEU A 160 6.85 -6.26 34.34
CA LEU A 160 5.78 -7.24 34.34
C LEU A 160 4.46 -6.50 34.18
N GLU A 161 3.73 -6.80 33.11
CA GLU A 161 2.41 -6.22 32.87
C GLU A 161 1.41 -7.31 32.51
N LYS A 162 0.13 -7.08 32.85
CA LYS A 162 -0.97 -7.93 32.38
C LYS A 162 -1.25 -7.58 30.93
N ILE A 163 -0.83 -8.45 30.03
CA ILE A 163 -0.97 -8.27 28.58
C ILE A 163 -2.07 -9.20 28.10
N SER A 164 -2.91 -8.71 27.18
CA SER A 164 -3.92 -9.57 26.55
C SER A 164 -3.29 -10.47 25.50
N TYR A 165 -3.76 -11.71 25.36
CA TYR A 165 -3.31 -12.60 24.27
C TYR A 165 -3.44 -11.93 22.90
N LYS A 166 -4.50 -11.13 22.70
CA LYS A 166 -4.75 -10.35 21.49
C LYS A 166 -3.65 -9.33 21.18
N GLU A 167 -3.00 -8.73 22.18
CA GLU A 167 -1.91 -7.78 21.97
C GLU A 167 -0.65 -8.48 21.45
N ILE A 168 -0.30 -9.63 22.02
CA ILE A 168 0.80 -10.47 21.54
C ILE A 168 0.48 -11.03 20.15
N MET A 169 -0.77 -11.42 19.90
CA MET A 169 -1.21 -11.90 18.58
C MET A 169 -1.21 -10.81 17.52
N LYS A 170 -1.68 -9.59 17.82
CA LYS A 170 -1.58 -8.44 16.89
C LYS A 170 -0.15 -8.12 16.52
N PHE A 171 0.81 -8.47 17.38
CA PHE A 171 2.23 -8.37 17.09
C PHE A 171 2.65 -9.50 16.13
N GLU A 172 2.33 -10.76 16.42
CA GLU A 172 2.68 -11.89 15.54
C GLU A 172 2.00 -11.84 14.16
N GLU A 173 0.74 -11.42 14.07
CA GLU A 173 -0.03 -11.22 12.84
C GLU A 173 0.57 -10.11 11.97
N ARG A 174 1.09 -9.03 12.57
CA ARG A 174 1.83 -7.98 11.84
C ARG A 174 3.11 -8.52 11.18
N LEU A 175 3.64 -9.62 11.69
CA LEU A 175 4.92 -10.18 11.31
C LEU A 175 4.84 -11.46 10.46
N LEU A 176 3.69 -12.14 10.44
CA LEU A 176 3.46 -13.40 9.71
C LEU A 176 2.10 -13.36 9.01
N SER A 177 2.12 -13.47 7.68
CA SER A 177 0.96 -13.60 6.80
C SER A 177 0.26 -14.97 6.93
N ARG A 178 -0.11 -15.37 8.14
CA ARG A 178 -0.94 -16.56 8.40
C ARG A 178 -2.10 -16.22 9.32
N PRO A 179 -3.32 -16.70 9.04
CA PRO A 179 -4.42 -16.64 10.00
C PRO A 179 -4.08 -17.60 11.14
N VAL A 180 -3.62 -17.06 12.27
CA VAL A 180 -3.50 -17.82 13.51
C VAL A 180 -4.86 -17.72 14.21
N TYR A 181 -5.51 -18.86 14.42
CA TYR A 181 -6.84 -18.91 15.00
C TYR A 181 -6.88 -18.20 16.36
N PRO A 182 -7.77 -17.21 16.57
CA PRO A 182 -7.89 -16.54 17.85
C PRO A 182 -8.41 -17.53 18.89
N ARG A 183 -7.76 -17.60 20.06
CA ARG A 183 -8.43 -18.07 21.28
C ARG A 183 -9.41 -16.97 21.67
N GLU A 184 -10.71 -17.28 21.72
CA GLU A 184 -11.82 -16.33 21.97
C GLU A 184 -11.82 -15.69 23.37
N LYS A 185 -10.81 -15.93 24.21
CA LYS A 185 -10.79 -15.37 25.55
C LYS A 185 -9.98 -14.09 25.62
N GLU A 186 -10.54 -13.09 26.30
CA GLU A 186 -9.85 -11.93 26.86
C GLU A 186 -8.85 -12.34 27.98
N ASP A 187 -8.17 -13.48 27.80
CA ASP A 187 -7.18 -13.96 28.76
C ASP A 187 -6.06 -12.92 28.81
N GLN A 188 -5.88 -12.35 30.01
CA GLN A 188 -4.77 -11.47 30.36
C GLN A 188 -3.87 -12.22 31.32
N GLU A 189 -2.59 -12.32 31.00
CA GLU A 189 -1.60 -12.92 31.88
C GLU A 189 -0.46 -11.95 32.15
N GLU A 190 0.10 -12.02 33.36
CA GLU A 190 1.32 -11.27 33.69
C GLU A 190 2.46 -11.80 32.84
N THR A 191 2.96 -10.97 31.93
CA THR A 191 4.01 -11.33 30.98
C THR A 191 5.15 -10.34 31.12
N GLY A 192 6.38 -10.85 31.10
CA GLY A 192 7.58 -10.04 31.10
C GLY A 192 7.76 -9.34 29.76
N LEU A 193 7.99 -8.03 29.80
CA LEU A 193 8.21 -7.20 28.63
C LEU A 193 9.42 -6.29 28.81
N MET A 194 9.94 -5.80 27.70
CA MET A 194 10.99 -4.80 27.66
C MET A 194 10.69 -3.81 26.55
N GLU A 195 10.78 -2.52 26.86
CA GLU A 195 10.68 -1.46 25.86
C GLU A 195 12.02 -1.36 25.12
N VAL A 196 11.96 -1.25 23.80
CA VAL A 196 13.12 -1.12 22.93
C VAL A 196 12.89 0.09 22.04
N GLN A 197 13.66 1.15 22.29
CA GLN A 197 13.70 2.30 21.39
C GLN A 197 14.58 1.94 20.19
N VAL A 198 14.02 2.09 19.00
CA VAL A 198 14.69 1.82 17.74
C VAL A 198 14.81 3.13 16.96
N GLU A 199 16.04 3.48 16.63
CA GLU A 199 16.35 4.59 15.74
C GLU A 199 16.87 4.00 14.43
N ILE A 200 16.19 4.25 13.30
CA ILE A 200 16.62 3.79 11.98
C ILE A 200 16.87 5.00 11.10
N LYS A 201 18.06 5.04 10.51
CA LYS A 201 18.44 6.01 9.48
C LYS A 201 18.76 5.28 8.19
N THR A 202 18.13 5.66 7.09
CA THR A 202 18.32 5.03 5.78
C THR A 202 18.69 6.07 4.75
N TYR A 203 19.77 5.81 4.03
CA TYR A 203 20.28 6.66 2.97
C TYR A 203 19.98 6.02 1.63
N LEU A 204 19.42 6.79 0.72
CA LEU A 204 19.44 6.47 -0.70
C LEU A 204 20.64 7.19 -1.33
N VAL A 205 21.59 6.41 -1.82
CA VAL A 205 22.72 6.91 -2.58
C VAL A 205 22.40 6.79 -4.06
N ASP A 206 22.24 7.93 -4.72
CA ASP A 206 22.03 8.05 -6.16
C ASP A 206 23.35 8.43 -6.81
N PHE A 207 24.06 7.41 -7.32
CA PHE A 207 25.35 7.60 -7.96
C PHE A 207 25.25 8.27 -9.32
N LYS A 208 24.10 8.14 -10.00
CA LYS A 208 23.86 8.71 -11.33
C LYS A 208 23.74 10.23 -11.24
N ASN A 209 22.97 10.74 -10.29
CA ASN A 209 22.75 12.17 -10.10
C ASN A 209 23.61 12.78 -8.99
N GLN A 210 24.50 12.00 -8.37
CA GLN A 210 25.39 12.40 -7.27
C GLN A 210 24.63 13.03 -6.08
N LYS A 211 23.54 12.39 -5.67
CA LYS A 211 22.70 12.86 -4.57
C LYS A 211 22.60 11.80 -3.48
N ILE A 212 22.52 12.25 -2.23
CA ILE A 212 22.18 11.40 -1.09
C ILE A 212 20.92 11.97 -0.44
N ARG A 213 19.94 11.11 -0.23
CA ARG A 213 18.74 11.43 0.57
C ARG A 213 18.73 10.58 1.82
N SER A 214 18.24 11.11 2.94
CA SER A 214 18.13 10.38 4.20
C SER A 214 16.69 10.34 4.68
N PHE A 215 16.31 9.19 5.23
CA PHE A 215 15.01 8.92 5.82
C PHE A 215 15.23 8.42 7.24
N GLU A 216 14.47 8.94 8.19
CA GLU A 216 14.65 8.65 9.61
C GLU A 216 13.31 8.30 10.28
N ILE A 217 13.40 7.40 11.26
CA ILE A 217 12.33 7.06 12.20
C ILE A 217 12.93 6.76 13.58
N SER A 218 12.21 7.15 14.62
CA SER A 218 12.52 6.80 16.00
C SER A 218 11.21 6.42 16.68
N GLU A 219 11.07 5.15 17.03
CA GLU A 219 9.87 4.60 17.65
C GLU A 219 10.28 3.68 18.81
N THR A 220 9.41 3.58 19.81
CA THR A 220 9.56 2.64 20.91
C THR A 220 8.60 1.48 20.72
N GLU A 221 9.15 0.28 20.69
CA GLU A 221 8.39 -0.96 20.56
C GLU A 221 8.55 -1.83 21.80
N ARG A 222 7.60 -2.74 22.00
CA ARG A 222 7.61 -3.67 23.12
C ARG A 222 8.10 -5.04 22.64
N GLY A 223 9.16 -5.54 23.27
CA GLY A 223 9.59 -6.93 23.15
C GLY A 223 8.94 -7.79 24.22
N TYR A 224 8.39 -8.94 23.83
CA TYR A 224 7.69 -9.86 24.73
C TYR A 224 8.34 -11.24 24.76
N ASN A 225 8.18 -11.92 25.89
CA ASN A 225 8.26 -13.37 25.92
C ASN A 225 6.93 -14.00 25.48
N ASP A 226 6.85 -15.33 25.53
CA ASP A 226 5.61 -16.04 25.26
C ASP A 226 4.53 -15.63 26.29
N PHE A 227 3.26 -15.67 25.87
CA PHE A 227 2.12 -15.29 26.73
C PHE A 227 2.17 -16.03 28.07
N GLY A 228 2.09 -15.29 29.18
CA GLY A 228 2.16 -15.83 30.54
C GLY A 228 3.57 -16.02 31.10
N GLN A 229 4.60 -15.82 30.28
CA GLN A 229 5.97 -15.96 30.74
C GLN A 229 6.43 -14.70 31.48
N ARG A 230 6.65 -14.85 32.78
CA ARG A 230 7.02 -13.75 33.69
C ARG A 230 8.52 -13.41 33.69
N ALA A 231 9.34 -14.24 33.07
CA ALA A 231 10.77 -13.95 32.92
C ALA A 231 10.99 -12.74 32.01
N CYS A 232 12.10 -12.02 32.20
CA CYS A 232 12.46 -10.92 31.33
C CYS A 232 12.76 -11.42 29.90
N PRO A 233 12.34 -10.68 28.86
CA PRO A 233 12.70 -11.02 27.49
C PRO A 233 14.20 -10.97 27.25
N ASP A 234 14.70 -11.93 26.48
CA ASP A 234 16.07 -11.87 25.97
C ASP A 234 16.25 -10.63 25.06
N PRO A 235 17.32 -9.82 25.25
CA PRO A 235 17.55 -8.61 24.45
C PRO A 235 17.64 -8.85 22.94
N ILE A 236 18.15 -10.01 22.50
CA ILE A 236 18.24 -10.35 21.09
C ILE A 236 16.84 -10.60 20.54
N ARG A 237 16.01 -11.36 21.26
CA ARG A 237 14.60 -11.60 20.89
C ARG A 237 13.83 -10.27 20.82
N ALA A 238 13.90 -9.46 21.87
CA ALA A 238 13.23 -8.16 21.92
C ALA A 238 13.73 -7.21 20.81
N GLY A 239 15.03 -7.18 20.56
CA GLY A 239 15.64 -6.37 19.49
C GLY A 239 15.17 -6.80 18.10
N LYS A 240 15.13 -8.12 17.81
CA LYS A 240 14.60 -8.64 16.55
C LYS A 240 13.14 -8.25 16.33
N MET A 241 12.33 -8.35 17.39
CA MET A 241 10.91 -7.99 17.40
C MET A 241 10.72 -6.50 17.08
N ALA A 242 11.41 -5.63 17.82
CA ALA A 242 11.35 -4.19 17.64
C ALA A 242 11.82 -3.76 16.25
N LEU A 243 12.96 -4.29 15.77
CA LEU A 243 13.49 -3.99 14.44
C LEU A 243 12.52 -4.38 13.32
N LYS A 244 11.78 -5.47 13.49
CA LYS A 244 10.84 -5.92 12.46
C LYS A 244 9.61 -4.99 12.40
N ASN A 245 9.12 -4.51 13.55
CA ASN A 245 8.00 -3.56 13.61
C ASN A 245 8.39 -2.17 13.13
N VAL A 246 9.42 -1.57 13.74
CA VAL A 246 9.88 -0.22 13.36
C VAL A 246 10.40 -0.24 11.93
N GLY A 247 11.08 -1.31 11.51
CA GLY A 247 11.48 -1.49 10.12
C GLY A 247 10.29 -1.57 9.15
N LEU A 248 9.17 -2.16 9.54
CA LEU A 248 7.93 -2.17 8.74
C LEU A 248 7.30 -0.76 8.66
N SER A 249 7.28 -0.02 9.76
CA SER A 249 6.82 1.38 9.82
C SER A 249 7.68 2.27 8.91
N HIS A 250 9.00 2.18 9.08
CA HIS A 250 10.00 2.89 8.29
C HIS A 250 9.86 2.64 6.79
N THR A 251 9.77 1.36 6.42
CA THR A 251 9.65 0.98 5.00
C THR A 251 8.31 1.38 4.41
N ARG A 252 7.21 1.41 5.17
CA ARG A 252 5.93 1.99 4.69
C ARG A 252 6.00 3.49 4.47
N LYS A 253 6.79 4.20 5.28
CA LYS A 253 7.01 5.65 5.13
C LYS A 253 7.79 5.97 3.87
N ILE A 254 8.82 5.17 3.57
CA ILE A 254 9.69 5.32 2.39
C ILE A 254 9.03 4.75 1.12
N PHE A 255 8.44 3.56 1.23
CA PHE A 255 7.81 2.78 0.16
C PHE A 255 6.33 2.52 0.50
N PRO A 256 5.49 3.55 0.48
CA PRO A 256 4.06 3.39 0.72
C PRO A 256 3.45 2.35 -0.20
N GLN A 257 2.66 1.43 0.38
CA GLN A 257 2.10 0.28 -0.33
C GLN A 257 1.30 0.71 -1.55
N TRP A 258 1.65 0.13 -2.69
CA TRP A 258 1.08 0.46 -3.98
C TRP A 258 -0.21 -0.30 -4.18
N LYS A 259 -1.32 0.34 -3.81
CA LYS A 259 -2.64 -0.18 -4.15
C LYS A 259 -2.87 -0.04 -5.64
N LYS A 260 -2.96 -1.20 -6.28
CA LYS A 260 -3.66 -1.45 -7.53
C LYS A 260 -4.86 -0.49 -7.68
N THR A 261 -4.83 0.34 -8.73
CA THR A 261 -5.86 1.34 -8.97
C THR A 261 -6.64 0.99 -10.23
N LYS A 262 -7.98 0.92 -10.13
CA LYS A 262 -8.83 0.90 -11.33
C LYS A 262 -8.96 2.30 -11.91
N LEU A 263 -8.38 2.53 -13.09
CA LEU A 263 -8.37 3.82 -13.79
C LEU A 263 -9.27 3.75 -15.03
N ASN A 264 -9.95 4.84 -15.38
CA ASN A 264 -10.83 4.89 -16.57
C ASN A 264 -10.12 5.60 -17.72
N LEU A 265 -9.01 5.02 -18.17
CA LEU A 265 -8.22 5.57 -19.27
C LEU A 265 -9.01 5.52 -20.59
N ILE A 266 -8.71 6.46 -21.48
CA ILE A 266 -9.47 6.69 -22.71
C ILE A 266 -8.57 6.43 -23.90
N ARG A 267 -9.04 5.58 -24.82
CA ARG A 267 -8.39 5.29 -26.11
C ARG A 267 -9.02 6.04 -27.27
N ASN A 268 -10.33 6.29 -27.18
CA ASN A 268 -11.10 6.82 -28.30
C ASN A 268 -10.92 8.34 -28.43
N ASP A 269 -10.76 8.80 -29.65
CA ASP A 269 -10.80 10.20 -30.04
C ASP A 269 -11.45 10.31 -31.42
N SER A 270 -12.01 11.47 -31.77
CA SER A 270 -12.61 11.69 -33.09
C SER A 270 -11.56 11.86 -34.18
N ASP A 271 -10.34 12.30 -33.82
CA ASP A 271 -9.19 12.31 -34.72
C ASP A 271 -8.44 10.95 -34.66
N PRO A 272 -8.38 10.20 -35.78
CA PRO A 272 -7.70 8.90 -35.82
C PRO A 272 -6.21 8.96 -35.44
N ASN A 273 -5.53 10.09 -35.71
CA ASN A 273 -4.12 10.25 -35.34
C ASN A 273 -3.96 10.43 -33.84
N VAL A 274 -4.87 11.19 -33.21
CA VAL A 274 -4.89 11.36 -31.75
C VAL A 274 -5.24 10.03 -31.08
N GLN A 275 -6.27 9.32 -31.57
CA GLN A 275 -6.63 8.00 -31.06
C GLN A 275 -5.45 7.02 -31.11
N LYS A 276 -4.70 6.98 -32.21
CA LYS A 276 -3.51 6.12 -32.32
C LYS A 276 -2.47 6.43 -31.24
N LEU A 277 -2.22 7.71 -30.96
CA LEU A 277 -1.31 8.13 -29.88
C LEU A 277 -1.87 7.76 -28.50
N LEU A 278 -3.17 7.92 -28.27
CA LEU A 278 -3.79 7.49 -27.02
C LEU A 278 -3.59 5.99 -26.78
N GLU A 279 -3.81 5.16 -27.80
CA GLU A 279 -3.59 3.71 -27.78
C GLU A 279 -2.11 3.34 -27.57
N GLU A 280 -1.18 4.06 -28.19
CA GLU A 280 0.26 3.82 -28.06
C GLU A 280 0.75 3.97 -26.62
N GLY A 281 0.20 4.91 -25.84
CA GLY A 281 0.59 5.10 -24.44
C GLY A 281 0.36 3.86 -23.55
N PHE A 282 -0.58 2.98 -23.91
CA PHE A 282 -0.85 1.74 -23.17
C PHE A 282 0.22 0.67 -23.38
N GLN A 283 1.07 0.79 -24.41
CA GLN A 283 2.17 -0.14 -24.65
C GLN A 283 3.25 -0.08 -23.55
N TYR A 284 3.30 1.03 -22.80
CA TYR A 284 4.28 1.27 -21.75
C TYR A 284 3.84 0.78 -20.36
N PHE A 285 2.74 0.04 -20.28
CA PHE A 285 2.22 -0.45 -19.00
C PHE A 285 3.10 -1.57 -18.45
N GLY A 286 3.12 -1.72 -17.12
CA GLY A 286 3.92 -2.72 -16.44
C GLY A 286 3.42 -4.15 -16.73
N ARG A 287 4.29 -5.14 -16.49
CA ARG A 287 3.91 -6.55 -16.60
C ARG A 287 2.80 -6.86 -15.57
N GLY A 288 1.62 -7.24 -16.04
CA GLY A 288 0.45 -7.52 -15.19
C GLY A 288 -0.50 -6.34 -15.02
N ASP A 289 -0.19 -5.18 -15.62
CA ASP A 289 -1.11 -4.06 -15.75
C ASP A 289 -1.99 -4.28 -16.99
N ASP A 290 -3.30 -4.17 -16.81
CA ASP A 290 -4.30 -4.15 -17.88
C ASP A 290 -5.37 -3.13 -17.47
N GLU A 291 -5.82 -2.29 -18.40
CA GLU A 291 -6.86 -1.30 -18.15
C GLU A 291 -8.22 -1.90 -17.75
N ASN A 292 -8.45 -3.17 -18.07
CA ASN A 292 -9.65 -3.90 -17.65
C ASN A 292 -9.52 -4.42 -16.20
N HIS A 293 -8.31 -4.36 -15.66
CA HIS A 293 -7.93 -4.75 -14.32
C HIS A 293 -7.40 -3.53 -13.54
N GLU A 294 -6.64 -3.77 -12.49
CA GLU A 294 -6.07 -2.71 -11.67
C GLU A 294 -4.62 -2.43 -12.11
N ILE A 295 -4.28 -1.15 -12.27
CA ILE A 295 -2.97 -0.70 -12.74
C ILE A 295 -2.08 -0.37 -11.54
N PHE A 296 -0.86 -0.90 -11.55
CA PHE A 296 0.19 -0.63 -10.58
C PHE A 296 0.96 0.65 -10.94
N LEU A 297 1.50 0.73 -12.16
CA LEU A 297 2.39 1.82 -12.56
C LEU A 297 2.16 2.25 -14.01
N ILE A 298 1.78 3.51 -14.18
CA ILE A 298 1.88 4.19 -15.48
C ILE A 298 3.30 4.78 -15.58
N LYS A 299 4.09 4.29 -16.55
CA LYS A 299 5.45 4.74 -16.79
C LYS A 299 5.53 6.12 -17.46
N PRO A 300 6.63 6.88 -17.31
CA PRO A 300 6.81 8.19 -17.92
C PRO A 300 6.66 8.22 -19.44
N GLU A 301 7.02 7.14 -20.13
CA GLU A 301 6.89 7.04 -21.58
C GLU A 301 5.43 7.13 -22.05
N ALA A 302 4.48 6.58 -21.27
CA ALA A 302 3.05 6.75 -21.54
C ALA A 302 2.62 8.22 -21.45
N LEU A 303 3.15 8.96 -20.45
CA LEU A 303 2.87 10.38 -20.29
C LEU A 303 3.36 11.17 -21.51
N GLU A 304 4.57 10.89 -22.00
CA GLU A 304 5.12 11.61 -23.15
C GLU A 304 4.29 11.38 -24.42
N VAL A 305 3.83 10.14 -24.66
CA VAL A 305 2.94 9.85 -25.78
C VAL A 305 1.59 10.56 -25.64
N TRP A 306 0.99 10.60 -24.45
CA TRP A 306 -0.29 11.30 -24.26
C TRP A 306 -0.15 12.82 -24.35
N LYS A 307 1.01 13.40 -24.00
CA LYS A 307 1.30 14.82 -24.30
C LYS A 307 1.39 15.08 -25.79
N LEU A 308 1.95 14.16 -26.57
CA LEU A 308 1.95 14.25 -28.04
C LEU A 308 0.53 14.17 -28.59
N ALA A 309 -0.32 13.28 -28.07
CA ALA A 309 -1.74 13.20 -28.42
C ALA A 309 -2.46 14.53 -28.16
N LEU A 310 -2.18 15.15 -27.00
CA LEU A 310 -2.74 16.43 -26.64
C LEU A 310 -2.32 17.55 -27.61
N ALA A 311 -1.02 17.62 -27.93
CA ALA A 311 -0.49 18.59 -28.89
C ALA A 311 -1.10 18.41 -30.28
N GLN A 312 -1.20 17.16 -30.75
CA GLN A 312 -1.82 16.80 -32.03
C GLN A 312 -3.30 17.23 -32.10
N SER A 313 -4.03 17.11 -30.99
CA SER A 313 -5.43 17.55 -30.90
C SER A 313 -5.63 19.08 -30.85
N GLY A 314 -4.54 19.85 -30.79
CA GLY A 314 -4.60 21.29 -30.55
C GLY A 314 -5.15 21.64 -29.16
N ASN A 315 -4.80 20.83 -28.14
CA ASN A 315 -5.27 20.95 -26.75
C ASN A 315 -6.79 20.76 -26.57
N ARG A 316 -7.40 19.81 -27.29
CA ARG A 316 -8.85 19.57 -27.25
C ARG A 316 -9.24 18.14 -26.90
N SER A 317 -8.30 17.19 -26.92
CA SER A 317 -8.60 15.79 -26.60
C SER A 317 -8.89 15.60 -25.12
N GLU A 318 -10.14 15.28 -24.79
CA GLU A 318 -10.54 14.81 -23.46
C GLU A 318 -9.70 13.60 -23.04
N GLY A 319 -9.50 12.65 -23.97
CA GLY A 319 -8.75 11.42 -23.71
C GLY A 319 -7.32 11.69 -23.27
N ALA A 320 -6.64 12.61 -23.95
CA ALA A 320 -5.28 13.01 -23.59
C ALA A 320 -5.25 13.69 -22.20
N PHE A 321 -6.14 14.65 -21.94
CA PHE A 321 -6.24 15.31 -20.63
C PHE A 321 -6.50 14.30 -19.50
N ALA A 322 -7.45 13.38 -19.69
CA ALA A 322 -7.81 12.38 -18.70
C ALA A 322 -6.69 11.37 -18.43
N ASN A 323 -6.01 10.89 -19.48
CA ASN A 323 -4.91 9.93 -19.29
C ASN A 323 -3.72 10.57 -18.59
N ILE A 324 -3.39 11.83 -18.90
CA ILE A 324 -2.39 12.60 -18.18
C ILE A 324 -2.80 12.78 -16.71
N ALA A 325 -4.06 13.11 -16.43
CA ALA A 325 -4.57 13.20 -15.06
C ALA A 325 -4.41 11.88 -14.30
N TYR A 326 -4.71 10.76 -14.95
CA TYR A 326 -4.53 9.43 -14.36
C TYR A 326 -3.06 9.04 -14.15
N TYR A 327 -2.14 9.48 -15.01
CA TYR A 327 -0.70 9.35 -14.76
C TYR A 327 -0.31 10.04 -13.45
N TYR A 328 -0.68 11.32 -13.29
CA TYR A 328 -0.34 12.08 -12.07
C TYR A 328 -1.00 11.47 -10.84
N LEU A 329 -2.26 11.04 -10.95
CA LEU A 329 -2.99 10.39 -9.87
C LEU A 329 -2.32 9.08 -9.45
N ASN A 330 -1.99 8.21 -10.42
CA ASN A 330 -1.33 6.94 -10.15
C ASN A 330 0.01 7.17 -9.45
N ASN A 331 0.72 8.26 -9.76
CA ASN A 331 1.99 8.65 -9.14
C ASN A 331 1.88 9.53 -7.88
N GLY A 332 0.67 9.82 -7.39
CA GLY A 332 0.42 10.56 -6.14
C GLY A 332 0.56 12.08 -6.22
N TYR A 333 0.63 12.63 -7.43
CA TYR A 333 0.64 14.07 -7.71
C TYR A 333 -0.81 14.57 -7.81
N LEU A 334 -1.47 14.73 -6.65
CA LEU A 334 -2.92 14.94 -6.57
C LEU A 334 -3.36 16.29 -7.14
N GLU A 335 -2.59 17.36 -6.91
CA GLU A 335 -2.95 18.70 -7.40
C GLU A 335 -2.84 18.78 -8.93
N GLU A 336 -1.78 18.22 -9.49
CA GLU A 336 -1.60 18.09 -10.92
C GLU A 336 -2.72 17.24 -11.52
N ALA A 337 -3.05 16.10 -10.91
CA ALA A 337 -4.15 15.27 -11.37
C ALA A 337 -5.49 16.04 -11.39
N ILE A 338 -5.78 16.83 -10.36
CA ILE A 338 -6.99 17.67 -10.29
C ILE A 338 -7.01 18.70 -11.43
N ASP A 339 -5.90 19.40 -11.68
CA ASP A 339 -5.81 20.39 -12.77
C ASP A 339 -6.08 19.74 -14.14
N TRP A 340 -5.49 18.57 -14.39
CA TRP A 340 -5.70 17.83 -15.63
C TRP A 340 -7.13 17.27 -15.77
N PHE A 341 -7.75 16.81 -14.67
CA PHE A 341 -9.17 16.43 -14.71
C PHE A 341 -10.10 17.63 -14.98
N ARG A 342 -9.78 18.82 -14.47
CA ARG A 342 -10.55 20.04 -14.80
C ARG A 342 -10.46 20.36 -16.29
N LYS A 343 -9.28 20.21 -16.89
CA LYS A 343 -9.09 20.38 -18.34
C LYS A 343 -9.88 19.35 -19.15
N ALA A 344 -9.92 18.09 -18.70
CA ALA A 344 -10.76 17.06 -19.32
C ALA A 344 -12.26 17.41 -19.24
N ALA A 345 -12.71 17.94 -18.09
CA ALA A 345 -14.10 18.39 -17.90
C ALA A 345 -14.50 19.52 -18.87
N VAL A 346 -13.60 20.47 -19.10
CA VAL A 346 -13.82 21.56 -20.07
C VAL A 346 -13.82 21.06 -21.51
N ALA A 347 -12.97 20.08 -21.84
CA ALA A 347 -12.86 19.53 -23.18
C ALA A 347 -14.09 18.72 -23.62
N ASN A 348 -14.80 18.10 -22.66
CA ASN A 348 -16.04 17.37 -22.94
C ASN A 348 -17.15 17.71 -21.92
N PRO A 349 -18.01 18.70 -22.22
CA PRO A 349 -19.11 19.11 -21.34
C PRO A 349 -20.09 17.98 -20.99
N ASP A 350 -20.31 17.01 -21.89
CA ASP A 350 -21.21 15.89 -21.64
C ASP A 350 -20.67 14.96 -20.53
N ARG A 351 -19.35 14.96 -20.33
CA ARG A 351 -18.65 14.20 -19.29
C ARG A 351 -18.14 15.05 -18.13
N GLU A 352 -18.46 16.35 -18.09
CA GLU A 352 -18.01 17.27 -17.05
C GLU A 352 -18.36 16.74 -15.65
N LYS A 353 -19.60 16.28 -15.46
CA LYS A 353 -20.07 15.71 -14.19
C LYS A 353 -19.26 14.48 -13.77
N PHE A 354 -18.82 13.65 -14.71
CA PHE A 354 -18.01 12.47 -14.41
C PHE A 354 -16.63 12.89 -13.87
N TRP A 355 -15.98 13.86 -14.51
CA TRP A 355 -14.67 14.36 -14.07
C TRP A 355 -14.73 15.13 -12.76
N ASN A 356 -15.77 15.94 -12.55
CA ASN A 356 -16.00 16.64 -11.29
C ASN A 356 -16.22 15.66 -10.12
N LEU A 357 -16.84 14.50 -10.36
CA LEU A 357 -16.91 13.43 -9.35
C LEU A 357 -15.53 12.87 -9.01
N ARG A 358 -14.65 12.66 -10.01
CA ARG A 358 -13.27 12.21 -9.76
C ARG A 358 -12.46 13.20 -8.94
N ILE A 359 -12.59 14.49 -9.23
CA ILE A 359 -11.97 15.55 -8.43
C ILE A 359 -12.46 15.51 -6.98
N LYS A 360 -13.79 15.34 -6.78
CA LYS A 360 -14.38 15.23 -5.45
C LYS A 360 -13.87 14.01 -4.68
N ASP A 361 -13.76 12.85 -5.34
CA ASP A 361 -13.18 11.64 -4.74
C ASP A 361 -11.74 11.89 -4.24
N ILE A 362 -10.95 12.63 -5.03
CA ILE A 362 -9.56 12.97 -4.70
C ILE A 362 -9.50 13.86 -3.45
N LEU A 363 -10.27 14.94 -3.44
CA LEU A 363 -10.31 15.91 -2.35
C LEU A 363 -10.77 15.26 -1.04
N HIS A 364 -11.84 14.45 -1.09
CA HIS A 364 -12.36 13.79 0.11
C HIS A 364 -11.33 12.84 0.73
N LYS A 365 -10.59 12.09 -0.09
CA LYS A 365 -9.57 11.17 0.42
C LYS A 365 -8.34 11.89 0.96
N ARG A 366 -8.00 13.06 0.40
CA ARG A 366 -6.95 13.94 0.93
C ARG A 366 -7.29 14.40 2.34
N GLU A 367 -8.51 14.91 2.53
CA GLU A 367 -9.01 15.34 3.84
C GLU A 367 -8.98 14.20 4.87
N GLN A 368 -9.38 12.99 4.49
CA GLN A 368 -9.31 11.82 5.39
C GLN A 368 -7.89 11.49 5.85
N VAL A 369 -6.89 11.63 4.95
CA VAL A 369 -5.49 11.35 5.31
C VAL A 369 -4.90 12.48 6.15
N GLU A 370 -5.22 13.73 5.86
CA GLU A 370 -4.79 14.88 6.67
C GLU A 370 -5.32 14.73 8.11
N VAL A 371 -6.62 14.45 8.27
CA VAL A 371 -7.23 14.20 9.59
C VAL A 371 -6.61 13.00 10.31
N TYR A 372 -6.29 11.91 9.60
CA TYR A 372 -5.63 10.75 10.21
C TYR A 372 -4.21 11.06 10.69
N ASN A 373 -3.46 11.87 9.96
CA ASN A 373 -2.11 12.26 10.35
C ASN A 373 -2.10 13.26 11.51
N ASP A 374 -3.08 14.16 11.57
CA ASP A 374 -3.24 15.14 12.67
C ASP A 374 -3.69 14.48 13.99
N LEU A 375 -4.38 13.34 13.93
CA LEU A 375 -4.81 12.59 15.12
C LEU A 375 -3.73 11.66 15.69
N ASN A 376 -2.65 11.42 14.94
CA ASN A 376 -1.58 10.48 15.31
C ASN A 376 -0.20 11.15 15.47
N ASN A 377 -0.14 12.48 15.35
CA ASN A 377 0.96 13.33 15.82
C ASN A 377 0.54 14.02 17.12
#